data_AF-A0A968PQE8-F1
#
_entry.id   AF-A0A968PQE8-F1
#
_cell.length_a   1.000
_cell.length_b   1.000
_cell.length_c   1.000
_cell.angle_alpha   90.00
_cell.angle_beta   90.00
_cell.angle_gamma   90.00
#
_symmetry.space_group_name_H-M   'P 1'
#
loop_
_entity.id
_entity.type
_entity.pdbx_description
1 polymer ?
#
loop_
_entity_poly.entity_id
_entity_poly.type
_entity_poly.pdbx_seq_one_letter_code
_entity_poly.pdbx_strand_id
1 'polypeptide(L)'
;MSGRFLLDTNIVIALFADEAIVKDNLVQASEVFIPSIVIGELCYGARKSGRVEANLARVDELVAGSTILVCDAETARQYGEVKNKLRLKGRPLPENDVWIAALARQHALILVTRDAHFQEVESLKTAAW
;
A
#
# COMPACT_ATOMS: atom_id res chain seq x y z
N MET A 1 6.93 -13.80 10.36
CA MET A 1 5.53 -13.68 10.81
C MET A 1 4.67 -14.34 9.76
N SER A 2 3.91 -15.39 10.07
CA SER A 2 2.97 -15.97 9.09
C SER A 2 1.77 -15.03 8.93
N GLY A 3 1.65 -14.39 7.77
CA GLY A 3 0.62 -13.39 7.52
C GLY A 3 0.52 -13.02 6.04
N ARG A 4 -0.62 -12.46 5.66
CA ARG A 4 -0.91 -11.95 4.32
C ARG A 4 -0.89 -10.43 4.38
N PHE A 5 0.03 -9.81 3.64
CA PHE A 5 0.38 -8.42 3.79
C PHE A 5 0.08 -7.62 2.53
N LEU A 6 -0.40 -6.39 2.71
CA LEU A 6 -0.54 -5.39 1.66
C LEU A 6 0.50 -4.30 1.91
N LEU A 7 1.34 -3.98 0.92
CA LEU A 7 2.37 -2.96 1.09
C LEU A 7 1.83 -1.58 0.73
N ASP A 8 2.07 -0.61 1.60
CA ASP A 8 1.90 0.81 1.32
C ASP A 8 3.08 1.37 0.50
N THR A 9 2.89 2.55 -0.11
CA THR A 9 3.88 3.19 -0.99
C THR A 9 5.20 3.48 -0.27
N ASN A 10 5.16 3.92 0.98
CA ASN A 10 6.36 4.18 1.77
C ASN A 10 7.22 2.91 1.96
N ILE A 11 6.60 1.73 2.08
CA ILE A 11 7.29 0.45 2.24
C ILE A 11 7.93 0.01 0.93
N VAL A 12 7.23 0.20 -0.20
CA VAL A 12 7.79 -0.13 -1.52
C VAL A 12 8.97 0.79 -1.86
N ILE A 13 8.89 2.08 -1.49
CA ILE A 13 10.03 3.01 -1.62
C ILE A 13 11.22 2.54 -0.76
N ALA A 14 10.97 2.11 0.48
CA ALA A 14 12.01 1.57 1.37
C ALA A 14 12.65 0.28 0.80
N LEU A 15 11.83 -0.59 0.20
CA LEU A 15 12.33 -1.77 -0.53
C LEU A 15 13.25 -1.36 -1.70
N PHE A 16 12.86 -0.35 -2.48
CA PHE A 16 13.69 0.23 -3.53
C PHE A 16 14.96 0.91 -3.00
N ALA A 17 14.95 1.38 -1.75
CA ALA A 17 16.13 1.91 -1.08
C ALA A 17 17.04 0.82 -0.48
N ASP A 18 16.73 -0.46 -0.73
CA ASP A 18 17.51 -1.61 -0.27
C ASP A 18 17.50 -1.79 1.26
N GLU A 19 16.48 -1.28 1.95
CA GLU A 19 16.41 -1.36 3.42
C GLU A 19 16.30 -2.80 3.92
N ALA A 20 17.28 -3.22 4.73
CA ALA A 20 17.42 -4.60 5.21
C ALA A 20 16.17 -5.09 5.97
N ILE A 21 15.62 -4.26 6.85
CA ILE A 21 14.45 -4.63 7.67
C ILE A 21 13.21 -4.97 6.82
N VAL A 22 13.00 -4.27 5.70
CA VAL A 22 11.87 -4.55 4.80
C VAL A 22 12.12 -5.88 4.07
N LYS A 23 13.35 -6.10 3.56
CA LYS A 23 13.71 -7.36 2.90
C LYS A 23 13.59 -8.57 3.83
N ASP A 24 14.10 -8.46 5.05
CA ASP A 24 14.06 -9.54 6.04
C ASP A 24 12.62 -9.92 6.39
N ASN A 25 11.74 -8.91 6.54
CA ASN A 25 10.31 -9.16 6.76
C ASN A 25 9.61 -9.76 5.53
N LEU A 26 9.96 -9.32 4.32
CA LEU A 26 9.42 -9.89 3.07
C LEU A 26 9.74 -11.38 2.93
N VAL A 27 10.98 -11.78 3.23
CA VAL A 27 11.40 -13.21 3.20
C VAL A 27 10.60 -14.06 4.20
N GLN A 28 10.18 -13.46 5.31
CA GLN A 28 9.45 -14.14 6.39
C GLN A 28 7.92 -14.09 6.23
N ALA A 29 7.41 -13.33 5.26
CA ALA A 29 5.99 -13.16 4.99
C ALA A 29 5.45 -14.34 4.16
N SER A 30 4.20 -14.74 4.42
CA SER A 30 3.59 -15.87 3.71
C SER A 30 3.08 -15.46 2.33
N GLU A 31 2.39 -14.31 2.27
CA GLU A 31 1.91 -13.71 1.03
C GLU A 31 2.07 -12.19 1.13
N VAL A 32 2.50 -11.58 0.02
CA VAL A 32 2.70 -10.14 -0.09
C VAL A 32 2.02 -9.64 -1.36
N PHE A 33 1.24 -8.58 -1.20
CA PHE A 33 0.46 -7.96 -2.25
C PHE A 33 0.82 -6.49 -2.39
N ILE A 34 0.71 -5.97 -3.61
CA ILE A 34 0.89 -4.54 -3.89
C ILE A 34 -0.41 -3.98 -4.48
N PRO A 35 -0.99 -2.92 -3.89
CA PRO A 35 -2.13 -2.23 -4.49
C PRO A 35 -1.78 -1.60 -5.83
N SER A 36 -2.69 -1.65 -6.81
CA SER A 36 -2.52 -0.91 -8.05
C SER A 36 -2.40 0.62 -7.84
N ILE A 37 -2.91 1.14 -6.72
CA ILE A 37 -2.77 2.54 -6.30
C ILE A 37 -1.30 2.88 -6.07
N VAL A 38 -0.56 2.01 -5.36
CA VAL A 38 0.86 2.19 -5.08
C VAL A 38 1.67 2.23 -6.37
N ILE A 39 1.34 1.38 -7.36
CA ILE A 39 1.95 1.43 -8.69
C ILE A 39 1.72 2.80 -9.34
N GLY A 40 0.50 3.34 -9.25
CA GLY A 40 0.17 4.67 -9.75
C GLY A 40 1.01 5.77 -9.10
N GLU A 41 1.18 5.72 -7.79
CA GLU A 41 2.01 6.68 -7.04
C GLU A 41 3.49 6.59 -7.41
N LEU A 42 4.03 5.37 -7.56
CA LEU A 42 5.40 5.15 -7.99
C LEU A 42 5.63 5.64 -9.43
N CYS A 43 4.71 5.38 -10.35
CA CYS A 43 4.76 5.90 -11.72
C CYS A 43 4.73 7.44 -11.75
N TYR A 44 3.88 8.06 -10.93
CA TYR A 44 3.86 9.51 -10.79
C TYR A 44 5.19 10.06 -10.24
N GLY A 45 5.71 9.44 -9.18
CA GLY A 45 7.02 9.78 -8.60
C GLY A 45 8.17 9.63 -9.61
N ALA A 46 8.18 8.55 -10.39
CA ALA A 46 9.15 8.30 -11.44
C ALA A 46 9.13 9.42 -12.50
N ARG A 47 7.94 9.83 -12.97
CA ARG A 47 7.79 10.91 -13.95
C ARG A 47 8.20 12.29 -13.44
N LYS A 48 8.08 12.52 -12.13
CA LYS A 48 8.53 13.77 -11.48
C LYS A 48 10.05 13.80 -11.24
N SER A 49 10.72 12.65 -11.32
CA SER A 49 12.14 12.52 -11.03
C SER A 49 13.04 12.97 -12.18
N GLY A 50 14.32 13.19 -11.89
CA GLY A 50 15.35 13.43 -12.92
C GLY A 50 15.80 12.17 -13.68
N ARG A 51 15.30 10.98 -13.32
CA ARG A 51 15.68 9.67 -13.90
C ARG A 51 14.45 8.86 -14.28
N VAL A 52 13.61 9.42 -15.14
CA VAL A 52 12.28 8.88 -15.46
C VAL A 52 12.34 7.44 -15.98
N GLU A 53 13.13 7.17 -17.03
CA GLU A 53 13.20 5.85 -17.66
C GLU A 53 13.68 4.77 -16.69
N ALA A 54 14.77 5.05 -15.96
CA ALA A 54 15.31 4.11 -14.98
C ALA A 54 14.31 3.83 -13.84
N ASN A 55 13.58 4.84 -13.36
CA ASN A 55 12.60 4.64 -12.30
C ASN A 55 11.35 3.91 -12.79
N LEU A 56 10.90 4.13 -14.02
CA LEU A 56 9.80 3.35 -14.60
C LEU A 56 10.19 1.89 -14.81
N ALA A 57 11.40 1.61 -15.29
CA ALA A 57 11.90 0.24 -15.41
C ALA A 57 11.88 -0.52 -14.07
N ARG A 58 12.24 0.16 -12.97
CA ARG A 58 12.15 -0.43 -11.61
C ARG A 58 10.72 -0.73 -11.18
N VAL A 59 9.76 0.11 -11.59
CA VAL A 59 8.33 -0.15 -11.32
C VAL A 59 7.87 -1.35 -12.15
N ASP A 60 8.27 -1.46 -13.41
CA ASP A 60 7.94 -2.61 -14.26
C ASP A 60 8.50 -3.92 -13.70
N GLU A 61 9.75 -3.91 -13.20
CA GLU A 61 10.37 -5.06 -12.52
C GLU A 61 9.60 -5.46 -11.25
N LEU A 62 9.20 -4.48 -10.43
CA LEU A 62 8.39 -4.72 -9.24
C LEU A 62 7.06 -5.39 -9.62
N VAL A 63 6.38 -4.89 -10.64
CA VAL A 63 5.08 -5.42 -11.11
C VAL A 63 5.24 -6.84 -11.64
N ALA A 64 6.30 -7.12 -12.40
CA ALA A 64 6.55 -8.46 -12.93
C ALA A 64 6.82 -9.50 -11.82
N GLY A 65 7.40 -9.08 -10.69
CA GLY A 65 7.75 -9.95 -9.56
C GLY A 65 6.72 -10.02 -8.43
N SER A 66 5.61 -9.26 -8.50
CA SER A 66 4.68 -9.09 -7.38
C SER A 66 3.26 -9.51 -7.73
N THR A 67 2.47 -9.89 -6.71
CA THR A 67 1.02 -10.08 -6.89
C THR A 67 0.32 -8.75 -6.69
N ILE A 68 -0.29 -8.24 -7.77
CA ILE A 68 -0.99 -6.95 -7.76
C ILE A 68 -2.46 -7.13 -7.44
N LEU A 69 -2.98 -6.33 -6.51
CA LEU A 69 -4.42 -6.25 -6.22
C LEU A 69 -5.02 -4.98 -6.82
N VAL A 70 -6.11 -5.14 -7.56
CA VAL A 70 -6.83 -4.06 -8.23
C VAL A 70 -8.12 -3.74 -7.48
N CYS A 71 -8.52 -2.47 -7.51
CA CYS A 71 -9.81 -2.06 -6.95
C CYS A 71 -10.98 -2.52 -7.82
N ASP A 72 -12.01 -3.01 -7.17
CA ASP A 72 -13.27 -3.38 -7.78
C ASP A 72 -14.46 -2.67 -7.10
N ALA A 73 -15.68 -3.09 -7.43
CA ALA A 73 -16.89 -2.54 -6.85
C ALA A 73 -17.03 -2.81 -5.34
N GLU A 74 -16.44 -3.90 -4.82
CA GLU A 74 -16.40 -4.15 -3.39
C GLU A 74 -15.40 -3.21 -2.71
N THR A 75 -14.24 -2.96 -3.34
CA THR A 75 -13.29 -1.97 -2.81
C THR A 75 -13.93 -0.59 -2.71
N ALA A 76 -14.73 -0.21 -3.73
CA ALA A 76 -15.44 1.06 -3.73
C ALA A 76 -16.46 1.19 -2.59
N ARG A 77 -17.13 0.09 -2.22
CA ARG A 77 -18.04 0.07 -1.06
C ARG A 77 -17.27 0.26 0.25
N GLN A 78 -16.17 -0.47 0.44
CA GLN A 78 -15.30 -0.30 1.60
C GLN A 78 -14.73 1.12 1.69
N TYR A 79 -14.31 1.69 0.55
CA TYR A 79 -13.82 3.06 0.45
C TYR A 79 -14.86 4.06 0.98
N GLY A 80 -16.12 3.96 0.54
CA GLY A 80 -17.17 4.88 0.95
C GLY A 80 -17.42 4.84 2.46
N GLU A 81 -17.42 3.64 3.05
CA GLU A 81 -17.55 3.45 4.49
C GLU A 81 -16.36 4.06 5.24
N VAL A 82 -15.13 3.73 4.84
CA VAL A 82 -13.90 4.24 5.45
C VAL A 82 -13.86 5.77 5.38
N LYS A 83 -14.07 6.35 4.20
CA LYS A 83 -14.02 7.80 3.98
C LYS A 83 -15.05 8.52 4.84
N ASN A 84 -16.28 8.03 4.90
CA ASN A 84 -17.33 8.66 5.68
C ASN A 84 -17.02 8.57 7.19
N LYS A 85 -16.54 7.42 7.69
CA LYS A 85 -16.15 7.26 9.10
C LYS A 85 -15.01 8.20 9.48
N LEU A 86 -13.96 8.29 8.66
CA LEU A 86 -12.84 9.21 8.87
C LEU A 86 -13.30 10.68 8.88
N ARG A 87 -14.20 11.05 7.95
CA ARG A 87 -14.81 12.38 7.90
C ARG A 87 -15.59 12.70 9.17
N LEU A 88 -16.44 11.79 9.65
CA LEU A 88 -17.22 11.96 10.88
C LEU A 88 -16.33 12.11 12.11
N LYS A 89 -15.15 11.45 12.13
CA LYS A 89 -14.14 11.60 13.18
C LYS A 89 -13.30 12.87 13.10
N GLY A 90 -13.39 13.64 12.00
CA GLY A 90 -12.51 14.79 11.75
C GLY A 90 -11.05 14.40 11.51
N ARG A 91 -10.80 13.17 11.04
CA ARG A 91 -9.47 12.60 10.77
C ARG A 91 -9.36 12.16 9.30
N PRO A 92 -9.45 13.08 8.32
CA PRO A 92 -9.39 12.69 6.92
C PRO A 92 -8.00 12.15 6.55
N LEU A 93 -7.97 11.07 5.77
CA LEU A 93 -6.77 10.57 5.10
C LEU A 93 -6.70 11.10 3.67
N PRO A 94 -5.49 11.20 3.09
CA PRO A 94 -5.29 11.39 1.65
C PRO A 94 -6.07 10.36 0.84
N GLU A 95 -6.41 10.73 -0.39
CA GLU A 95 -7.37 9.98 -1.19
C GLU A 95 -6.90 8.56 -1.54
N ASN A 96 -5.64 8.42 -1.92
CA ASN A 96 -5.02 7.14 -2.25
C ASN A 96 -4.91 6.23 -1.03
N ASP A 97 -4.58 6.79 0.14
CA ASP A 97 -4.51 6.04 1.40
C ASP A 97 -5.87 5.44 1.77
N VAL A 98 -6.96 6.16 1.51
CA VAL A 98 -8.31 5.61 1.73
C VAL A 98 -8.58 4.41 0.81
N TRP A 99 -8.14 4.45 -0.45
CA TRP A 99 -8.24 3.30 -1.35
C TRP A 99 -7.38 2.12 -0.90
N ILE A 100 -6.15 2.36 -0.46
CA ILE A 100 -5.24 1.33 0.07
C ILE A 100 -5.85 0.68 1.32
N ALA A 101 -6.36 1.48 2.25
CA ALA A 101 -7.04 1.00 3.45
C ALA A 101 -8.30 0.19 3.13
N ALA A 102 -9.10 0.65 2.16
CA ALA A 102 -10.29 -0.06 1.70
C ALA A 102 -9.96 -1.43 1.10
N LEU A 103 -8.92 -1.50 0.27
CA LEU A 103 -8.46 -2.74 -0.35
C LEU A 103 -7.92 -3.72 0.69
N ALA A 104 -7.14 -3.23 1.66
CA ALA A 104 -6.69 -4.04 2.80
C ALA A 104 -7.86 -4.61 3.61
N ARG A 105 -8.89 -3.79 3.88
CA ARG A 105 -10.11 -4.22 4.58
C ARG A 105 -10.89 -5.28 3.79
N GLN A 106 -11.11 -5.08 2.49
CA GLN A 106 -11.81 -6.02 1.63
C GLN A 106 -11.19 -7.43 1.67
N HIS A 107 -9.86 -7.50 1.60
CA HIS A 107 -9.13 -8.77 1.53
C HIS A 107 -8.67 -9.29 2.90
N ALA A 108 -9.04 -8.62 3.99
CA ALA A 108 -8.61 -8.91 5.37
C ALA A 108 -7.08 -9.03 5.52
N LEU A 109 -6.34 -8.14 4.84
CA LEU A 109 -4.87 -8.10 4.84
C LEU A 109 -4.35 -7.19 5.95
N ILE A 110 -3.11 -7.46 6.38
CA ILE A 110 -2.38 -6.55 7.27
C ILE A 110 -1.69 -5.51 6.39
N LEU A 111 -2.03 -4.24 6.56
CA LEU A 111 -1.39 -3.14 5.84
C LEU A 111 -0.02 -2.85 6.48
N VAL A 112 1.04 -3.04 5.71
CA VAL A 112 2.39 -2.64 6.12
C VAL A 112 2.58 -1.19 5.74
N THR A 113 2.80 -0.33 6.73
CA THR A 113 2.92 1.11 6.53
C THR A 113 3.72 1.74 7.68
N ARG A 114 4.40 2.85 7.37
CA ARG A 114 5.03 3.72 8.38
C ARG A 114 4.15 4.91 8.76
N ASP A 115 3.00 5.07 8.11
CA ASP A 115 2.10 6.19 8.34
C ASP A 115 1.07 5.89 9.45
N ALA A 116 1.26 6.55 10.59
CA ALA A 116 0.43 6.34 11.78
C ALA A 116 -1.06 6.69 11.56
N HIS A 117 -1.40 7.51 10.56
CA HIS A 117 -2.78 7.92 10.30
C HIS A 117 -3.72 6.75 9.93
N PHE A 118 -3.18 5.60 9.49
CA PHE A 118 -3.97 4.42 9.18
C PHE A 118 -4.60 3.79 10.44
N GLN A 119 -4.09 4.12 11.63
CA GLN A 119 -4.69 3.72 12.91
C GLN A 119 -6.10 4.30 13.13
N GLU A 120 -6.45 5.38 12.42
CA GLU A 120 -7.78 5.99 12.49
C GLU A 120 -8.85 5.17 11.73
N VAL A 121 -8.41 4.25 10.86
CA VAL A 121 -9.27 3.35 10.09
C VAL A 121 -9.71 2.16 10.94
N GLU A 122 -11.00 2.08 11.20
CA GLU A 122 -11.57 0.95 11.95
C GLU A 122 -11.42 -0.38 11.21
N SER A 123 -11.17 -1.44 11.97
CA SER A 123 -11.05 -2.81 11.46
C SER A 123 -9.91 -3.00 10.44
N LEU A 124 -8.92 -2.11 10.43
CA LEU A 124 -7.69 -2.23 9.67
C LEU A 124 -6.56 -2.69 10.60
N LYS A 125 -5.88 -3.79 10.24
CA LYS A 125 -4.66 -4.22 10.93
C LYS A 125 -3.47 -3.60 10.24
N THR A 126 -2.53 -3.07 11.02
CA THR A 126 -1.29 -2.51 10.49
C THR A 126 -0.06 -3.20 11.08
N ALA A 127 1.04 -3.16 10.34
CA ALA A 127 2.37 -3.58 10.80
C ALA A 127 3.41 -2.55 10.36
N ALA A 128 4.42 -2.30 11.20
CA ALA A 128 5.56 -1.47 10.84
C ALA A 128 6.74 -2.37 10.50
N TRP A 129 7.28 -2.19 9.28
CA TRP A 129 8.52 -2.82 8.81
C TRP A 129 9.58 -1.75 8.57
#